data_AF-A0A2B9E0J8-F1
#
_entry.id   AF-A0A2B9E0J8-F1
#
_cell.length_a   1.000
_cell.length_b   1.000
_cell.length_c   1.000
_cell.angle_alpha   90.00
_cell.angle_beta   90.00
_cell.angle_gamma   90.00
#
_symmetry.space_group_name_H-M   'P 1'
#
loop_
_entity.id
_entity.type
_entity.pdbx_description
1 polymer ?
#
loop_
_entity_poly.entity_id
_entity_poly.type
_entity_poly.pdbx_seq_one_letter_code
_entity_poly.pdbx_strand_id
1 'polypeptide(L)'
;MDFEKAMRNFNQQANGLTKEFEMRIRLEAEEKRLEKQMQTKSLEYLEQIAENTQGINEIISLVRKNNEINERTFELFQEVFTVITAETPEQADGILRNVMNKANQANEDWGTIQAIIGYGKMLGKLIFPDSDIFN
;
A
#
# COMPACT_ATOMS: atom_id res chain seq x y z
N MET A 1 -58.90 -27.11 -26.97
CA MET A 1 -57.72 -26.64 -26.21
C MET A 1 -58.23 -25.71 -25.13
N ASP A 2 -57.79 -25.92 -23.90
CA ASP A 2 -58.38 -25.31 -22.70
C ASP A 2 -57.69 -23.98 -22.34
N PHE A 3 -58.43 -22.87 -22.44
CA PHE A 3 -57.90 -21.50 -22.32
C PHE A 3 -57.27 -21.24 -20.94
N GLU A 4 -57.81 -21.83 -19.88
CA GLU A 4 -57.24 -21.73 -18.54
C GLU A 4 -55.85 -22.35 -18.43
N LYS A 5 -55.61 -23.46 -19.14
CA LYS A 5 -54.31 -24.13 -19.16
C LYS A 5 -53.28 -23.27 -19.88
N ALA A 6 -53.69 -22.60 -20.96
CA ALA A 6 -52.85 -21.65 -21.68
C ALA A 6 -52.48 -20.44 -20.80
N MET A 7 -53.45 -19.86 -20.09
CA MET A 7 -53.21 -18.71 -19.20
C MET A 7 -52.34 -19.07 -17.99
N ARG A 8 -52.51 -20.26 -17.40
CA ARG A 8 -51.64 -20.74 -16.32
C ARG A 8 -50.20 -20.94 -16.78
N ASN A 9 -50.00 -21.54 -17.95
CA ASN A 9 -48.67 -21.73 -18.53
C ASN A 9 -48.00 -20.39 -18.87
N PHE A 10 -48.78 -19.43 -19.39
CA PHE A 10 -48.29 -18.08 -19.68
C PHE A 10 -47.84 -17.35 -18.40
N ASN A 11 -48.65 -17.37 -17.33
CA ASN A 11 -48.27 -16.76 -16.05
C ASN A 11 -47.03 -17.42 -15.42
N GLN A 12 -46.88 -18.74 -15.55
CA GLN A 12 -45.69 -19.44 -15.07
C GLN A 12 -44.44 -19.06 -15.88
N GLN A 13 -44.54 -18.94 -17.21
CA GLN A 13 -43.44 -18.48 -18.05
C GLN A 13 -43.08 -17.02 -17.77
N ALA A 14 -44.07 -16.13 -17.65
CA ALA A 14 -43.85 -14.72 -17.34
C ALA A 14 -43.15 -14.54 -15.97
N ASN A 15 -43.56 -15.31 -14.96
CA ASN A 15 -42.91 -15.30 -13.65
C ASN A 15 -41.49 -15.89 -13.69
N GLY A 16 -41.26 -16.93 -14.50
CA GLY A 16 -39.92 -17.50 -14.71
C GLY A 16 -38.97 -16.50 -15.35
N LEU A 17 -39.40 -15.86 -16.44
CA LEU A 17 -38.64 -14.81 -17.14
C LEU A 17 -38.32 -13.62 -16.23
N THR A 18 -39.26 -13.21 -15.38
CA THR A 18 -39.05 -12.11 -14.42
C THR A 18 -37.94 -12.45 -13.42
N LYS A 19 -37.96 -13.67 -12.86
CA LYS A 19 -36.92 -14.14 -11.93
C LYS A 19 -35.55 -14.26 -12.59
N GLU A 20 -35.50 -14.75 -13.83
CA GLU A 20 -34.25 -14.83 -14.60
C GLU A 20 -33.67 -13.43 -14.89
N PHE A 21 -34.53 -12.48 -15.23
CA PHE A 21 -34.12 -11.10 -15.46
C PHE A 21 -33.58 -10.43 -14.19
N GLU A 22 -34.27 -10.61 -13.05
CA GLU A 22 -33.80 -10.13 -11.75
C GLU A 22 -32.46 -10.75 -11.35
N MET A 23 -32.28 -12.04 -11.60
CA MET A 23 -31.02 -12.75 -11.33
C MET A 23 -29.88 -12.18 -12.18
N ARG A 24 -30.11 -11.92 -13.46
CA ARG A 24 -29.10 -11.31 -14.35
C ARG A 24 -28.70 -9.91 -13.89
N ILE A 25 -29.67 -9.07 -13.49
CA ILE A 25 -29.38 -7.74 -12.96
C ILE A 25 -28.51 -7.83 -11.71
N ARG A 26 -28.78 -8.78 -10.81
CA ARG A 26 -27.99 -8.97 -9.58
C ARG A 26 -26.57 -9.42 -9.89
N LEU A 27 -26.40 -10.38 -10.79
CA LEU A 27 -25.08 -10.87 -11.20
C LEU A 27 -24.25 -9.77 -11.85
N GLU A 28 -24.85 -8.98 -12.75
CA GLU A 28 -24.17 -7.86 -13.40
C GLU A 28 -23.78 -6.75 -12.39
N ALA A 29 -24.63 -6.50 -11.38
CA ALA A 29 -24.31 -5.55 -10.32
C ALA A 29 -23.16 -6.05 -9.41
N GLU A 30 -23.11 -7.35 -9.13
CA GLU A 30 -22.03 -7.96 -8.34
C GLU A 30 -20.70 -7.96 -9.10
N GLU A 31 -20.73 -8.28 -10.39
CA GLU A 31 -19.56 -8.24 -11.28
C GLU A 31 -18.97 -6.83 -11.35
N LYS A 32 -19.81 -5.80 -11.56
CA LYS A 32 -19.37 -4.39 -11.53
C LYS A 32 -18.81 -3.97 -10.17
N ARG A 33 -19.32 -4.54 -9.07
CA ARG A 33 -18.81 -4.25 -7.73
C ARG A 33 -17.42 -4.85 -7.52
N LEU A 34 -17.22 -6.10 -7.96
CA LEU A 34 -15.93 -6.78 -7.91
C LEU A 34 -14.90 -6.06 -8.78
N GLU A 35 -15.28 -5.66 -10.00
CA GLU A 35 -14.40 -4.92 -10.91
C GLU A 35 -13.94 -3.58 -10.29
N LYS A 36 -14.87 -2.81 -9.70
CA LYS A 36 -14.51 -1.59 -8.97
C LYS A 36 -13.57 -1.84 -7.80
N GLN A 37 -13.83 -2.89 -7.01
CA GLN A 37 -12.94 -3.24 -5.88
C GLN A 37 -11.54 -3.62 -6.35
N MET A 38 -11.42 -4.34 -7.47
CA MET A 38 -10.13 -4.67 -8.07
C MET A 38 -9.42 -3.41 -8.57
N GLN A 39 -10.13 -2.51 -9.25
CA GLN A 39 -9.58 -1.23 -9.71
C GLN A 39 -9.09 -0.36 -8.54
N THR A 40 -9.87 -0.25 -7.47
CA THR A 40 -9.48 0.47 -6.26
C THR A 40 -8.24 -0.14 -5.62
N LYS A 41 -8.20 -1.47 -5.43
CA LYS A 41 -7.00 -2.14 -4.90
C LYS A 41 -5.77 -1.95 -5.80
N SER A 42 -5.95 -2.01 -7.12
CA SER A 42 -4.86 -1.74 -8.07
C SER A 42 -4.34 -0.32 -7.95
N LEU A 43 -5.22 0.67 -7.76
CA LEU A 43 -4.82 2.06 -7.51
C LEU A 43 -4.10 2.20 -6.16
N GLU A 44 -4.60 1.61 -5.09
CA GLU A 44 -3.94 1.59 -3.78
C GLU A 44 -2.54 0.97 -3.87
N TYR A 45 -2.38 -0.13 -4.60
CA TYR A 45 -1.06 -0.72 -4.82
C TYR A 45 -0.14 0.17 -5.65
N LEU A 46 -0.66 0.84 -6.68
CA LEU A 46 0.13 1.77 -7.49
C LEU A 46 0.53 3.02 -6.70
N GLU A 47 -0.34 3.54 -5.85
CA GLU A 47 -0.05 4.64 -4.92
C GLU A 47 1.02 4.20 -3.90
N GLN A 48 0.88 3.03 -3.30
CA GLN A 48 1.89 2.48 -2.39
C GLN A 48 3.24 2.28 -3.10
N ILE A 49 3.24 1.78 -4.35
CA ILE A 49 4.47 1.65 -5.14
C ILE A 49 5.07 3.03 -5.43
N ALA A 50 4.26 4.02 -5.80
CA ALA A 50 4.70 5.37 -6.10
C ALA A 50 5.29 6.07 -4.86
N GLU A 51 4.61 5.99 -3.71
CA GLU A 51 5.10 6.50 -2.43
C GLU A 51 6.42 5.83 -2.05
N ASN A 52 6.51 4.50 -2.19
CA ASN A 52 7.70 3.75 -1.85
C ASN A 52 8.89 4.02 -2.79
N THR A 53 8.63 4.25 -4.09
CA THR A 53 9.67 4.50 -5.10
C THR A 53 10.11 5.96 -5.18
N GLN A 54 9.25 6.92 -4.80
CA GLN A 54 9.63 8.32 -4.65
C GLN A 54 10.73 8.47 -3.59
N GLY A 55 10.61 7.76 -2.47
CA GLY A 55 11.64 7.74 -1.42
C GLY A 55 13.01 7.29 -1.95
N ILE A 56 13.08 6.26 -2.80
CA ILE A 56 14.35 5.74 -3.32
C ILE A 56 15.11 6.78 -4.16
N ASN A 57 14.42 7.59 -4.97
CA ASN A 57 15.07 8.63 -5.77
C ASN A 57 15.62 9.77 -4.90
N GLU A 58 14.89 10.15 -3.83
CA GLU A 58 15.38 11.11 -2.84
C GLU A 58 16.63 10.58 -2.12
N ILE A 59 16.63 9.30 -1.72
CA ILE A 59 17.80 8.65 -1.11
C ILE A 59 19.02 8.70 -2.02
N ILE A 60 18.86 8.35 -3.31
CA ILE A 60 19.94 8.41 -4.29
C ILE A 60 20.48 9.84 -4.42
N SER A 61 19.60 10.84 -4.44
CA SER A 61 20.00 12.26 -4.49
C SER A 61 20.77 12.70 -3.25
N LEU A 62 20.39 12.24 -2.07
CA LEU A 62 21.04 12.57 -0.80
C LEU A 62 22.41 11.91 -0.67
N VAL A 63 22.51 10.65 -1.09
CA VAL A 63 23.78 9.92 -1.14
C VAL A 63 24.71 10.50 -2.20
N ARG A 64 24.18 10.99 -3.34
CA ARG A 64 24.99 11.54 -4.44
C ARG A 64 24.95 13.07 -4.46
N LYS A 65 25.58 13.71 -3.49
CA LYS A 65 25.75 15.17 -3.47
C LYS A 65 26.90 15.58 -4.39
N ASN A 66 26.65 16.46 -5.37
CA ASN A 66 27.65 16.95 -6.34
C ASN A 66 28.37 15.85 -7.15
N ASN A 67 27.70 14.73 -7.46
CA ASN A 67 28.26 13.53 -8.12
C ASN A 67 29.26 12.71 -7.28
N GLU A 68 29.51 13.08 -6.03
CA GLU A 68 30.31 12.32 -5.08
C GLU A 68 29.39 11.56 -4.12
N ILE A 69 29.87 10.43 -3.58
CA ILE A 69 29.17 9.72 -2.53
C ILE A 69 29.40 10.51 -1.24
N ASN A 70 28.31 10.99 -0.64
CA ASN A 70 28.32 11.44 0.73
C ASN A 70 28.40 10.20 1.62
N GLU A 71 29.63 9.75 1.91
CA GLU A 71 29.91 8.53 2.67
C GLU A 71 29.16 8.51 4.01
N ARG A 72 29.04 9.69 4.65
CA ARG A 72 28.33 9.83 5.91
C ARG A 72 26.82 9.59 5.79
N THR A 73 26.18 10.21 4.80
CA THR A 73 24.77 9.96 4.51
C THR A 73 24.56 8.50 4.09
N PHE A 74 25.49 7.92 3.35
CA PHE A 74 25.45 6.51 2.97
C PHE A 74 25.53 5.56 4.18
N GLU A 75 26.41 5.82 5.14
CA GLU A 75 26.49 5.06 6.40
C GLU A 75 25.17 5.11 7.18
N LEU A 76 24.55 6.29 7.29
CA LEU A 76 23.25 6.45 7.94
C LEU A 76 22.16 5.63 7.22
N PHE A 77 22.20 5.57 5.88
CA PHE A 77 21.29 4.72 5.11
C PHE A 77 21.52 3.23 5.34
N GLN A 78 22.77 2.79 5.40
CA GLN A 78 23.09 1.39 5.70
C GLN A 78 22.57 1.00 7.08
N GLU A 79 22.70 1.90 8.06
CA GLU A 79 22.18 1.65 9.41
C GLU A 79 20.66 1.61 9.44
N VAL A 80 19.96 2.51 8.72
CA VAL A 80 18.49 2.40 8.57
C VAL A 80 18.06 1.08 7.95
N PHE A 81 18.82 0.56 6.99
CA PHE A 81 18.53 -0.74 6.39
C PHE A 81 18.54 -1.89 7.41
N THR A 82 19.25 -1.75 8.54
CA THR A 82 19.25 -2.76 9.60
C THR A 82 17.93 -2.86 10.35
N VAL A 83 16.99 -1.94 10.14
CA VAL A 83 15.58 -2.11 10.58
C VAL A 83 15.03 -3.45 10.11
N ILE A 84 15.50 -3.97 8.97
CA ILE A 84 15.01 -5.25 8.45
C ILE A 84 15.36 -6.47 9.29
N THR A 85 16.34 -6.33 10.19
CA THR A 85 16.79 -7.41 11.07
C THR A 85 16.19 -7.32 12.47
N ALA A 86 15.36 -6.31 12.75
CA ALA A 86 14.71 -6.17 14.04
C ALA A 86 13.71 -7.31 14.28
N GLU A 87 13.67 -7.82 15.52
CA GLU A 87 12.72 -8.87 15.92
C GLU A 87 11.39 -8.29 16.42
N THR A 88 11.40 -7.03 16.90
CA THR A 88 10.20 -6.34 17.40
C THR A 88 10.10 -4.91 16.86
N PRO A 89 8.89 -4.32 16.83
CA PRO A 89 8.70 -2.92 16.45
C PRO A 89 9.52 -1.94 17.30
N GLU A 90 9.67 -2.20 18.60
CA GLU A 90 10.45 -1.36 19.52
C GLU A 90 11.95 -1.41 19.22
N GLN A 91 12.46 -2.58 18.81
CA GLN A 91 13.84 -2.72 18.36
C GLN A 91 14.08 -1.90 17.07
N ALA A 92 13.15 -1.97 16.11
CA ALA A 92 13.20 -1.17 14.90
C ALA A 92 13.14 0.34 15.20
N ASP A 93 12.25 0.80 16.08
CA ASP A 93 12.22 2.21 16.53
C ASP A 93 13.54 2.62 17.23
N GLY A 94 14.13 1.73 18.01
CA GLY A 94 15.45 1.93 18.61
C GLY A 94 16.55 2.19 17.58
N ILE A 95 16.56 1.43 16.48
CA ILE A 95 17.47 1.65 15.35
C ILE A 95 17.24 3.04 14.74
N LEU A 96 15.99 3.43 14.48
CA LEU A 96 15.66 4.74 13.90
C LEU A 96 16.09 5.89 14.81
N ARG A 97 15.89 5.77 16.13
CA ARG A 97 16.35 6.78 17.09
C ARG A 97 17.87 6.90 17.11
N ASN A 98 18.60 5.78 17.00
CA ASN A 98 20.06 5.80 16.93
C ASN A 98 20.56 6.50 15.66
N VAL A 99 19.95 6.20 14.51
CA VAL A 99 20.24 6.89 13.25
C VAL A 99 19.96 8.39 13.38
N MET A 100 18.81 8.77 13.93
CA MET A 100 18.45 10.18 14.13
C MET A 100 19.48 10.91 15.02
N ASN A 101 19.92 10.27 16.10
CA ASN A 101 20.95 10.82 16.98
C ASN A 101 22.28 11.00 16.26
N LYS A 102 22.71 10.01 15.47
CA LYS A 102 23.95 10.10 14.68
C LYS A 102 23.86 11.19 13.61
N ALA A 103 22.73 11.31 12.93
CA ALA A 103 22.50 12.35 11.94
C ALA A 103 22.50 13.76 12.56
N ASN A 104 21.92 13.92 13.75
CA ASN A 104 21.98 15.17 14.51
C ASN A 104 23.41 15.51 14.96
N GLN A 105 24.15 14.54 15.50
CA GLN A 105 25.59 14.72 15.85
C GLN A 105 26.43 15.04 14.62
N ALA A 106 25.95 14.62 13.45
CA ALA A 106 26.57 14.87 12.18
C ALA A 106 26.34 16.27 11.60
N ASN A 107 25.42 17.06 12.17
CA ASN A 107 24.92 18.29 11.57
C ASN A 107 24.41 18.05 10.13
N GLU A 108 23.80 16.87 9.88
CA GLU A 108 23.07 16.65 8.62
C GLU A 108 21.90 17.63 8.53
N ASP A 109 21.55 18.02 7.30
CA ASP A 109 20.41 18.90 7.12
C ASP A 109 19.10 18.20 7.46
N TRP A 110 18.12 18.98 7.90
CA TRP A 110 16.83 18.46 8.35
C TRP A 110 16.09 17.65 7.27
N GLY A 111 16.21 18.04 6.00
CA GLY A 111 15.58 17.31 4.90
C GLY A 111 16.19 15.92 4.71
N THR A 112 17.51 15.82 4.79
CA THR A 112 18.25 14.55 4.78
C THR A 112 17.83 13.64 5.93
N ILE A 113 17.72 14.19 7.15
CA ILE A 113 17.27 13.44 8.33
C ILE A 113 15.85 12.91 8.11
N GLN A 114 14.93 13.75 7.64
CA GLN A 114 13.54 13.35 7.39
C GLN A 114 13.43 12.25 6.34
N ALA A 115 14.20 12.32 5.26
CA ALA A 115 14.19 11.30 4.22
C ALA A 115 14.72 9.95 4.72
N ILE A 116 15.84 9.95 5.45
CA ILE A 116 16.44 8.76 6.04
C ILE A 116 15.46 8.09 7.02
N ILE A 117 14.85 8.87 7.92
CA ILE A 117 13.90 8.35 8.90
C ILE A 117 12.59 7.91 8.24
N GLY A 118 12.09 8.64 7.24
CA GLY A 118 10.91 8.27 6.46
C GLY A 118 11.09 6.92 5.77
N TYR A 119 12.26 6.68 5.18
CA TYR A 119 12.60 5.39 4.62
C TYR A 119 12.64 4.28 5.67
N GLY A 120 13.23 4.55 6.82
CA GLY A 120 13.25 3.61 7.93
C GLY A 120 11.87 3.24 8.48
N LYS A 121 10.96 4.22 8.55
CA LYS A 121 9.54 3.98 8.90
C LYS A 121 8.84 3.11 7.86
N MET A 122 9.09 3.35 6.57
CA MET A 122 8.57 2.51 5.48
C MET A 122 9.01 1.05 5.66
N LEU A 123 10.31 0.81 5.93
CA LEU A 123 10.82 -0.53 6.22
C LEU A 123 10.19 -1.14 7.47
N GLY A 124 10.03 -0.36 8.54
CA GLY A 124 9.35 -0.78 9.76
C GLY A 124 7.91 -1.22 9.51
N LYS A 125 7.14 -0.45 8.74
CA LYS A 125 5.76 -0.77 8.36
C LYS A 125 5.66 -2.02 7.48
N LEU A 126 6.64 -2.26 6.61
CA LEU A 126 6.66 -3.47 5.77
C LEU A 126 6.87 -4.75 6.60
N ILE A 127 7.63 -4.67 7.69
CA ILE A 127 7.98 -5.82 8.53
C ILE A 127 6.99 -6.01 9.67
N PHE A 128 6.46 -4.91 10.18
CA PHE A 128 5.51 -4.86 11.28
C PHE A 128 4.23 -4.13 10.84
N PRO A 129 3.43 -4.71 9.93
CA PRO A 129 2.28 -4.04 9.33
C PRO A 129 1.17 -3.68 10.34
N ASP A 130 1.07 -4.41 11.44
CA ASP A 130 0.07 -4.19 12.50
C ASP A 130 0.57 -3.24 13.60
N SER A 131 1.77 -2.67 13.47
CA SER A 131 2.35 -1.76 14.48
C SER A 131 2.01 -0.31 14.20
N ASP A 132 1.50 0.39 15.23
CA ASP A 132 1.20 1.83 15.14
C ASP A 132 2.44 2.74 15.23
N ILE A 133 3.62 2.18 15.53
CA ILE A 133 4.86 2.94 15.75
C ILE A 133 5.35 3.64 14.45
N PHE A 134 5.06 3.05 13.29
CA PHE A 134 5.57 3.51 12.00
C PHE A 134 4.55 4.31 11.18
N ASN A 135 3.44 4.71 11.82
CA ASN A 135 2.46 5.62 11.24
C ASN A 135 2.91 7.10 11.32
#